data_AF-E3I6M5-F1
#
_entry.id   AF-E3I6M5-F1
#
_cell.length_a   1.000
_cell.length_b   1.000
_cell.length_c   1.000
_cell.angle_alpha   90.00
_cell.angle_beta   90.00
_cell.angle_gamma   90.00
#
_symmetry.space_group_name_H-M   'P 1'
#
loop_
_entity.id
_entity.type
_entity.pdbx_description
1 polymer ?
#
loop_
_entity_poly.entity_id
_entity_poly.type
_entity_poly.pdbx_seq_one_letter_code
_entity_poly.pdbx_strand_id
1 'polypeptide(L)'
;MLEVAPNLELGPRQVILFPNGFKEPQATDTPEEAEKRAKRPDFWGRLNPGDGTPGVGLSVWLRTDRYQNPLLTGSTSYPIPGRTDGLDEQAPDQAPAETVRRSRRRSAEEGVER
;
A
#
# COMPACT_ATOMS: atom_id res chain seq x y z
N MET A 1 -6.42 25.55 -9.91
CA MET A 1 -6.37 24.50 -8.87
C MET A 1 -6.67 23.19 -9.56
N LEU A 2 -5.96 22.12 -9.24
CA LEU A 2 -6.18 20.77 -9.79
C LEU A 2 -6.52 19.84 -8.63
N GLU A 3 -7.61 19.09 -8.74
CA GLU A 3 -7.90 18.00 -7.82
C GLU A 3 -6.95 16.83 -8.14
N VAL A 4 -6.12 16.45 -7.16
CA VAL A 4 -5.08 15.42 -7.34
C VAL A 4 -5.38 14.14 -6.55
N ALA A 5 -6.31 14.21 -5.61
CA ALA A 5 -6.91 13.11 -4.86
C ALA A 5 -8.26 13.59 -4.28
N PRO A 6 -9.16 12.68 -3.85
CA PRO A 6 -10.45 13.08 -3.28
C PRO A 6 -10.28 14.08 -2.14
N ASN A 7 -10.94 15.24 -2.25
CA ASN A 7 -10.86 16.35 -1.28
C ASN A 7 -9.46 16.99 -1.13
N LEU A 8 -8.57 16.80 -2.11
CA LEU A 8 -7.24 17.40 -2.12
C LEU A 8 -7.00 18.16 -3.42
N GLU A 9 -7.01 19.48 -3.31
CA GLU A 9 -6.68 20.38 -4.40
C GLU A 9 -5.27 20.94 -4.24
N LEU A 10 -4.52 20.98 -5.35
CA LEU A 10 -3.20 21.59 -5.40
C LEU A 10 -3.14 22.69 -6.46
N GLY A 11 -2.49 23.80 -6.11
CA GLY A 11 -2.09 24.84 -7.05
C GLY A 11 -1.01 24.36 -8.03
N PRO A 12 -0.78 25.08 -9.14
CA PRO A 12 0.27 24.75 -10.10
C PRO A 12 1.65 24.66 -9.42
N ARG A 13 2.42 23.61 -9.72
CA ARG A 13 3.76 23.33 -9.18
C ARG A 13 3.81 23.13 -7.67
N GLN A 14 2.66 22.85 -7.06
CA GLN A 14 2.59 22.57 -5.64
C GLN A 14 2.81 21.07 -5.38
N VAL A 15 3.54 20.79 -4.30
CA VAL A 15 3.79 19.44 -3.79
C VAL A 15 3.24 19.32 -2.38
N ILE A 16 2.71 18.15 -2.04
CA ILE A 16 2.34 17.79 -0.67
C ILE A 16 2.85 16.38 -0.37
N LEU A 17 3.40 16.21 0.83
CA LEU A 17 3.94 14.95 1.32
C LEU A 17 3.29 14.62 2.68
N PHE A 18 2.94 13.36 2.86
CA PHE A 18 2.37 12.80 4.07
C PHE A 18 3.30 11.70 4.60
N PRO A 19 3.57 11.65 5.92
CA PRO A 19 4.38 10.59 6.50
C PRO A 19 3.72 9.23 6.33
N ASN A 20 4.51 8.19 6.02
CA ASN A 20 4.03 6.84 5.82
C ASN A 20 4.02 6.04 7.14
N GLY A 21 2.87 5.97 7.80
CA GLY A 21 2.69 5.15 9.02
C GLY A 21 2.77 3.63 8.79
N PHE A 22 2.81 3.16 7.54
CA PHE A 22 2.83 1.73 7.21
C PHE A 22 4.23 1.16 6.93
N LYS A 23 5.27 1.98 7.11
CA LYS A 23 6.67 1.57 6.94
C LYS A 23 7.22 0.85 8.19
N GLU A 24 6.70 1.20 9.36
CA GLU A 24 7.17 0.62 10.63
C GLU A 24 6.82 -0.88 10.71
N PRO A 25 7.76 -1.71 11.20
CA PRO A 25 7.50 -3.11 11.44
C PRO A 25 6.53 -3.26 12.62
N GLN A 26 5.56 -4.13 12.47
CA GLN A 26 4.62 -4.48 13.52
C GLN A 26 5.13 -5.67 14.31
N ALA A 27 4.78 -5.76 15.59
CA ALA A 27 5.21 -6.85 16.47
C ALA A 27 4.72 -8.24 16.00
N THR A 28 3.72 -8.28 15.13
CA THR A 28 3.14 -9.49 14.55
C THR A 28 3.76 -9.87 13.20
N ASP A 29 4.58 -9.02 12.60
CA ASP A 29 5.16 -9.29 11.28
C ASP A 29 6.21 -10.41 11.37
N THR A 30 6.22 -11.28 10.37
CA THR A 30 7.36 -12.17 10.12
C THR A 30 8.59 -11.38 9.66
N PRO A 31 9.81 -11.93 9.75
CA PRO A 31 11.02 -11.24 9.28
C PRO A 31 10.95 -10.79 7.81
N GLU A 32 10.32 -11.58 6.94
CA GLU A 32 10.15 -11.26 5.52
C GLU A 32 9.18 -10.09 5.30
N GLU A 33 8.10 -10.02 6.08
CA GLU A 33 7.12 -8.93 6.03
C GLU A 33 7.70 -7.62 6.56
N ALA A 34 8.48 -7.69 7.65
CA ALA A 34 9.21 -6.56 8.18
C ALA A 34 10.21 -6.00 7.16
N GLU A 35 10.94 -6.87 6.43
CA GLU A 35 11.86 -6.43 5.37
C GLU A 35 11.11 -5.77 4.19
N LYS A 36 9.96 -6.34 3.79
CA LYS A 36 9.11 -5.74 2.75
C LYS A 36 8.58 -4.37 3.18
N ARG A 37 8.17 -4.21 4.43
CA ARG A 37 7.70 -2.92 4.98
C ARG A 37 8.83 -1.89 5.04
N ALA A 38 10.04 -2.30 5.46
CA ALA A 38 11.20 -1.41 5.52
C ALA A 38 11.57 -0.81 4.15
N LYS A 39 11.26 -1.52 3.04
CA LYS A 39 11.47 -1.03 1.68
C LYS A 39 10.45 0.01 1.23
N ARG A 40 9.34 0.21 1.95
CA ARG A 40 8.31 1.22 1.63
C ARG A 40 8.88 2.65 1.75
N PRO A 41 8.29 3.62 1.02
CA PRO A 41 8.71 5.02 1.12
C PRO A 41 8.43 5.58 2.50
N ASP A 42 9.21 6.59 2.89
CA ASP A 42 9.02 7.37 4.12
C ASP A 42 7.84 8.32 4.00
N PHE A 43 7.57 8.82 2.79
CA PHE A 43 6.45 9.70 2.51
C PHE A 43 5.70 9.29 1.24
N TRP A 44 4.38 9.48 1.28
CA TRP A 44 3.52 9.46 0.11
C TRP A 44 3.07 10.87 -0.22
N GLY A 45 2.84 11.17 -1.49
CA GLY A 45 2.45 12.53 -1.84
C GLY A 45 1.80 12.69 -3.19
N ARG A 46 1.45 13.94 -3.48
CA ARG A 46 0.91 14.36 -4.77
C ARG A 46 1.62 15.60 -5.27
N LEU A 47 1.79 15.68 -6.58
CA LEU A 47 2.34 16.83 -7.29
C LEU A 47 1.32 17.28 -8.35
N ASN A 48 1.10 18.60 -8.43
CA ASN A 48 0.51 19.22 -9.60
C ASN A 48 1.63 19.84 -10.46
N PRO A 49 1.95 19.29 -11.65
CA PRO A 49 3.04 19.84 -12.48
C PRO A 49 2.75 21.24 -13.05
N GLY A 50 1.47 21.61 -13.17
CA GLY A 50 1.03 22.93 -13.62
C GLY A 50 1.06 23.15 -15.15
N ASP A 51 1.25 22.10 -15.93
CA ASP A 51 1.27 22.09 -17.40
C ASP A 51 -0.02 21.49 -18.01
N GLY A 52 -1.05 21.28 -17.19
CA GLY A 52 -2.31 20.65 -17.59
C GLY A 52 -2.31 19.12 -17.51
N THR A 53 -1.19 18.51 -17.10
CA THR A 53 -1.17 17.06 -16.80
C THR A 53 -1.96 16.74 -15.52
N PRO A 54 -2.54 15.53 -15.44
CA PRO A 54 -3.18 15.05 -14.21
C PRO A 54 -2.19 15.00 -13.03
N GLY A 55 -2.73 15.00 -11.80
CA GLY A 55 -1.93 14.91 -10.58
C GLY A 55 -1.04 13.66 -10.56
N VAL A 56 0.22 13.84 -10.17
CA VAL A 56 1.23 12.78 -10.14
C VAL A 56 1.36 12.25 -8.71
N GLY A 57 1.34 10.93 -8.54
CA GLY A 57 1.62 10.27 -7.27
C GLY A 57 3.11 10.23 -6.97
N LEU A 58 3.49 10.49 -5.72
CA LEU A 58 4.88 10.50 -5.27
C LEU A 58 5.10 9.43 -4.20
N SER A 59 6.19 8.67 -4.36
CA SER A 59 6.79 7.82 -3.33
C SER A 59 8.15 8.38 -3.01
N VAL A 60 8.44 8.71 -1.74
CA VAL A 60 9.67 9.40 -1.37
C VAL A 60 10.37 8.67 -0.23
N TRP A 61 11.68 8.44 -0.38
CA TRP A 61 12.55 7.90 0.65
C TRP A 61 13.52 8.96 1.13
N LEU A 62 13.65 9.08 2.44
CA LEU A 62 14.71 9.86 3.07
C LEU A 62 15.87 8.92 3.38
N ARG A 63 17.02 9.18 2.76
CA ARG A 63 18.22 8.36 2.90
C ARG A 63 19.41 9.25 3.23
N THR A 64 20.53 8.61 3.49
CA THR A 64 21.84 9.26 3.57
C THR A 64 22.68 8.84 2.37
N ASP A 65 23.41 9.78 1.80
CA ASP A 65 24.42 9.47 0.79
C ASP A 65 25.67 8.79 1.40
N ARG A 66 26.68 8.51 0.58
CA ARG A 66 27.96 7.91 1.03
C ARG A 66 28.70 8.76 2.07
N TYR A 67 28.45 10.06 2.11
CA TYR A 67 29.09 11.03 2.99
C TYR A 67 28.20 11.43 4.17
N GLN A 68 27.12 10.69 4.44
CA GLN A 68 26.13 10.94 5.49
C GLN A 68 25.33 12.24 5.32
N ASN A 69 25.27 12.82 4.11
CA ASN A 69 24.38 13.93 3.83
C ASN A 69 22.94 13.44 3.61
N PRO A 70 21.93 14.21 4.02
CA PRO A 70 20.54 13.89 3.75
C PRO A 70 20.29 13.89 2.24
N LEU A 71 19.72 12.80 1.74
CA LEU A 71 19.38 12.58 0.35
C LEU A 71 17.90 12.22 0.26
N LEU A 72 17.17 12.98 -0.55
CA LEU A 72 15.79 12.67 -0.89
C LEU A 72 15.76 11.91 -2.22
N THR A 73 15.30 10.66 -2.21
CA THR A 73 15.06 9.89 -3.42
C THR A 73 13.57 9.62 -3.59
N GLY A 74 13.12 9.34 -4.81
CA GLY A 74 11.70 9.10 -5.03
C GLY A 74 11.38 8.43 -6.34
N SER A 75 10.12 8.05 -6.47
CA SER A 75 9.50 7.52 -7.67
C SER A 75 8.18 8.25 -7.92
N THR A 76 7.89 8.51 -9.18
CA THR A 76 6.67 9.16 -9.64
C THR A 76 5.77 8.16 -10.33
N SER A 77 4.49 8.12 -9.96
CA SER A 77 3.47 7.34 -10.64
C SER A 77 2.51 8.28 -11.35
N TYR A 78 2.44 8.16 -12.67
CA TYR A 78 1.52 8.93 -13.50
C TYR A 78 0.21 8.15 -13.66
N PRO A 79 -0.95 8.82 -13.58
CA PRO A 79 -2.23 8.14 -13.73
C PRO A 79 -2.36 7.56 -15.14
N ILE A 80 -2.82 6.32 -15.21
CA ILE A 80 -3.09 5.63 -16.47
C ILE A 80 -4.47 6.10 -16.97
N PRO A 81 -4.62 6.60 -18.20
CA PRO A 81 -5.91 6.99 -18.74
C PRO A 81 -6.94 5.84 -18.62
N GLY A 82 -8.07 6.10 -17.97
CA GLY A 82 -9.12 5.10 -17.72
C GLY A 82 -8.99 4.31 -16.41
N ARG A 83 -7.91 4.53 -15.63
CA ARG A 83 -7.76 3.98 -14.28
C ARG A 83 -7.72 5.13 -13.26
N THR A 84 -8.74 5.23 -12.44
CA THR A 84 -8.77 6.14 -11.29
C THR A 84 -8.07 5.47 -10.12
N ASP A 85 -6.77 5.74 -9.94
CA ASP A 85 -5.93 5.25 -8.82
C ASP A 85 -6.30 5.85 -7.44
N GLY A 86 -7.58 6.18 -7.24
CA GLY A 86 -8.15 6.69 -5.99
C GLY A 86 -9.28 5.83 -5.42
N LEU A 87 -9.62 4.70 -6.05
CA LEU A 87 -10.65 3.75 -5.60
C LEU A 87 -10.10 2.40 -5.13
N ASP A 88 -8.88 2.04 -5.51
CA ASP A 88 -8.31 0.71 -5.20
C ASP A 88 -7.52 0.63 -3.88
N GLU A 89 -7.28 1.75 -3.17
CA GLU A 89 -6.58 1.77 -1.86
C GLU A 89 -7.48 1.52 -0.65
N GLN A 90 -8.79 1.33 -0.85
CA GLN A 90 -9.65 0.66 0.12
C GLN A 90 -9.88 -0.78 -0.32
N ALA A 91 -8.85 -1.62 -0.22
CA ALA A 91 -9.10 -3.04 -0.06
C ALA A 91 -9.78 -3.22 1.31
N PRO A 92 -11.06 -3.64 1.39
CA PRO A 92 -11.58 -4.11 2.66
C PRO A 92 -10.80 -5.38 3.02
N ASP A 93 -9.98 -5.27 4.06
CA ASP A 93 -9.53 -6.40 4.84
C ASP A 93 -10.76 -7.03 5.51
N GLN A 94 -11.44 -7.91 4.78
CA GLN A 94 -12.33 -8.91 5.36
C GLN A 94 -11.85 -10.28 4.91
N ALA A 95 -10.87 -10.80 5.64
CA ALA A 95 -10.73 -12.24 5.76
C ALA A 95 -11.99 -12.80 6.46
N PRO A 96 -12.76 -13.73 5.85
CA PRO A 96 -13.64 -14.57 6.64
C PRO A 96 -12.77 -15.61 7.36
N ALA A 97 -12.39 -15.30 8.59
CA ALA A 97 -11.99 -16.30 9.56
C ALA A 97 -13.25 -17.05 10.03
N GLU A 98 -13.56 -18.20 9.45
CA GLU A 98 -14.38 -19.20 10.16
C GLU A 98 -13.90 -20.63 9.89
N THR A 99 -13.02 -21.05 10.81
CA THR A 99 -13.10 -22.32 11.55
C THR A 99 -13.11 -23.63 10.75
N VAL A 100 -11.90 -24.17 10.63
CA VAL A 100 -11.61 -25.60 10.67
C VAL A 100 -12.44 -26.32 11.75
N ARG A 101 -13.50 -27.04 11.37
CA ARG A 101 -14.07 -28.12 12.19
C ARG A 101 -13.70 -29.47 11.58
N ARG A 102 -12.48 -29.91 11.88
CA ARG A 102 -12.07 -31.31 11.76
C ARG A 102 -12.37 -31.99 13.10
N SER A 103 -13.46 -32.74 13.19
CA SER A 103 -13.64 -33.72 14.27
C SER A 103 -14.59 -34.87 13.89
N ARG A 104 -13.97 -35.98 13.49
CA ARG A 104 -14.23 -37.34 13.99
C ARG A 104 -15.71 -37.77 14.21
N ARG A 105 -16.22 -38.55 13.24
CA ARG A 105 -16.91 -39.85 13.42
C ARG A 105 -16.43 -40.68 12.22
N ARG A 106 -15.47 -41.60 12.25
CA ARG A 106 -15.24 -42.84 13.03
C ARG A 106 -16.45 -43.80 13.05
N SER A 107 -16.34 -44.81 12.17
CA SER A 107 -16.73 -46.22 12.31
C SER A 107 -18.09 -46.70 11.78
N ALA A 108 -18.01 -47.86 11.10
CA ALA A 108 -19.05 -48.77 10.57
C ALA A 108 -19.78 -48.23 9.32
N GLU A 109 -19.83 -48.89 8.17
CA GLU A 109 -20.14 -50.30 7.92
C GLU A 109 -19.48 -50.79 6.61
N GLU A 110 -18.68 -51.84 6.72
CA GLU A 110 -18.37 -52.75 5.63
C GLU A 110 -18.69 -54.15 6.19
N GLY A 111 -19.72 -54.82 5.66
CA GLY A 111 -19.94 -56.26 5.89
C GLY A 111 -21.37 -56.75 6.18
N VAL A 112 -21.95 -57.41 5.16
CA VAL A 112 -22.65 -58.73 5.19
C VAL A 112 -24.21 -58.83 5.22
N GLU A 113 -24.69 -59.57 4.20
CA GLU A 113 -25.94 -60.35 4.00
C GLU A 113 -27.28 -59.65 3.73
N ARG A 114 -27.80 -59.83 2.49
CA ARG A 114 -28.68 -60.96 2.11
C ARG A 114 -28.71 -61.17 0.60
#